data_AF-A0A954BK28-F1
#
_entry.id   AF-A0A954BK28-F1
#
_cell.length_a   1.000
_cell.length_b   1.000
_cell.length_c   1.000
_cell.angle_alpha   90.00
_cell.angle_beta   90.00
_cell.angle_gamma   90.00
#
_symmetry.space_group_name_H-M   'P 1'
#
loop_
_entity.id
_entity.type
_entity.pdbx_description
1 polymer ?
#
loop_
_entity_poly.entity_id
_entity_poly.type
_entity_poly.pdbx_seq_one_letter_code
_entity_poly.pdbx_strand_id
1 'polypeptide(L)'
;MGAVHGKITSLGNYVTIDTAIIRTDAYGREYSGLGDTQKERFIDGLTIGNRRFGPLSCPSNLYPFFEVDKDVILYTWQHPFLGWPPIRTGIIGVAYPGEKRAYVMSMSQVLMGLVVLALMPLIWLIPAIFIAGFISLVLRTPDGVTAFLTALIALSPWIAAGIMLFNYVRMKGAHPYATTPV
;
A
#
# COMPACT_ATOMS: atom_id res chain seq x y z
N MET A 1 -1.07 8.09 -7.20
CA MET A 1 -1.29 8.94 -5.99
C MET A 1 0.01 9.60 -5.55
N GLY A 2 -0.06 10.72 -4.82
CA GLY A 2 1.08 11.57 -4.45
C GLY A 2 0.97 12.11 -3.02
N ALA A 3 1.45 13.34 -2.80
CA ALA A 3 1.32 14.05 -1.53
C ALA A 3 -0.05 14.75 -1.44
N VAL A 4 -0.75 14.60 -0.31
CA VAL A 4 -1.99 15.34 -0.03
C VAL A 4 -1.73 16.33 1.09
N HIS A 5 -2.05 17.60 0.86
CA HIS A 5 -1.88 18.67 1.83
C HIS A 5 -3.23 19.14 2.36
N GLY A 6 -3.31 19.36 3.68
CA GLY A 6 -4.46 20.01 4.31
C GLY A 6 -4.49 19.77 5.81
N LYS A 7 -5.52 20.29 6.47
CA LYS A 7 -5.72 20.11 7.91
C LYS A 7 -6.36 18.76 8.21
N ILE A 8 -5.81 17.98 9.13
CA ILE A 8 -6.46 16.75 9.61
C ILE A 8 -7.69 17.15 10.43
N THR A 9 -8.89 16.76 9.98
CA THR A 9 -10.14 17.05 10.69
C THR A 9 -10.68 15.83 11.44
N SER A 10 -10.25 14.63 11.06
CA SER A 10 -10.57 13.38 11.78
C SER A 10 -9.54 12.31 11.45
N LEU A 11 -9.11 11.54 12.46
CA LEU A 11 -8.25 10.37 12.28
C LEU A 11 -9.01 9.11 11.88
N GLY A 12 -10.33 9.08 12.03
CA GLY A 12 -11.11 7.86 11.82
C GLY A 12 -10.78 6.77 12.85
N ASN A 13 -11.08 5.52 12.50
CA ASN A 13 -10.86 4.36 13.37
C ASN A 13 -9.56 3.65 12.99
N TYR A 14 -8.68 3.45 13.96
CA TYR A 14 -7.54 2.57 13.80
C TYR A 14 -7.95 1.12 14.03
N VAL A 15 -7.81 0.31 12.99
CA VAL A 15 -8.20 -1.09 12.98
C VAL A 15 -6.95 -1.93 12.77
N THR A 16 -6.73 -2.88 13.68
CA THR A 16 -5.71 -3.93 13.49
C THR A 16 -6.45 -5.22 13.12
N ILE A 17 -6.11 -5.79 11.97
CA ILE A 17 -6.62 -7.08 11.51
C ILE A 17 -5.50 -8.10 11.71
N ASP A 18 -5.66 -8.93 12.73
CA ASP A 18 -4.79 -10.08 12.98
C ASP A 18 -5.38 -11.28 12.24
N THR A 19 -4.81 -11.63 11.08
CA THR A 19 -5.22 -12.79 10.29
C THR A 19 -4.34 -13.96 10.68
N ALA A 20 -4.93 -15.05 11.20
CA ALA A 20 -4.20 -16.30 11.45
C ALA A 20 -4.64 -17.36 10.43
N ILE A 21 -3.70 -17.95 9.71
CA ILE A 21 -3.97 -19.15 8.91
C ILE A 21 -4.03 -20.32 9.89
N ILE A 22 -5.25 -20.82 10.12
CA ILE A 22 -5.48 -22.02 10.94
C ILE A 22 -5.53 -23.21 9.98
N ARG A 23 -4.65 -24.19 10.19
CA ARG A 23 -4.64 -25.46 9.46
C ARG A 23 -5.17 -26.54 10.37
N THR A 24 -5.96 -27.45 9.81
CA THR A 24 -6.50 -28.60 10.53
C THR A 24 -5.81 -29.85 10.02
N ASP A 25 -5.21 -30.64 10.93
CA ASP A 25 -4.62 -31.92 10.56
C ASP A 25 -5.68 -33.00 10.28
N ALA A 26 -5.24 -34.18 9.83
CA ALA A 26 -6.11 -35.32 9.57
C ALA A 26 -6.81 -35.88 10.84
N TYR A 27 -6.42 -35.41 12.03
CA TYR A 27 -6.97 -35.78 13.33
C TYR A 27 -7.88 -34.68 13.92
N GLY A 28 -8.17 -33.62 13.14
CA GLY A 28 -9.05 -32.52 13.55
C GLY A 28 -8.38 -31.50 14.49
N ARG A 29 -7.06 -31.51 14.64
CA ARG A 29 -6.35 -30.54 15.48
C ARG A 29 -5.98 -29.31 14.68
N GLU A 30 -6.36 -28.17 15.20
CA GLU A 30 -5.99 -26.86 14.67
C GLU A 30 -4.57 -26.48 15.09
N TYR A 31 -3.77 -26.01 14.13
CA TYR A 31 -2.46 -25.45 14.38
C TYR A 31 -2.19 -24.26 13.45
N SER A 32 -1.40 -23.29 13.93
CA SER A 32 -0.90 -22.18 13.13
C SER A 32 0.63 -22.15 13.21
N GLY A 33 1.33 -22.07 12.09
CA GLY A 33 2.78 -21.96 12.04
C GLY A 33 3.32 -20.59 12.45
N LEU A 34 4.61 -20.53 12.79
CA LEU A 34 5.35 -19.27 12.87
C LEU A 34 5.39 -18.64 11.48
N GLY A 35 4.66 -17.54 11.29
CA GLY A 35 4.47 -16.86 10.00
C GLY A 35 3.06 -16.95 9.41
N ASP A 36 2.18 -17.77 9.99
CA ASP A 36 0.76 -17.85 9.61
C ASP A 36 -0.08 -16.72 10.22
N THR A 37 0.52 -15.87 11.07
CA THR A 37 -0.12 -14.67 11.63
C THR A 37 0.33 -13.42 10.87
N GLN A 38 -0.59 -12.84 10.10
CA GLN A 38 -0.40 -11.58 9.40
C GLN A 38 -1.16 -10.47 10.13
N LYS A 39 -0.43 -9.47 10.63
CA LYS A 39 -1.01 -8.27 11.25
C LYS A 39 -1.09 -7.15 10.23
N GLU A 40 -2.27 -6.88 9.70
CA GLU A 40 -2.53 -5.70 8.87
C GLU A 40 -3.11 -4.56 9.71
N ARG A 41 -2.73 -3.32 9.41
CA ARG A 41 -3.13 -2.14 10.19
C ARG A 41 -3.67 -1.07 9.29
N PHE A 42 -4.85 -0.57 9.63
CA PHE A 42 -5.59 0.37 8.81
C PHE A 42 -6.05 1.58 9.61
N ILE A 43 -6.04 2.73 8.94
CA ILE A 43 -6.80 3.90 9.36
C ILE A 43 -7.99 4.00 8.41
N ASP A 44 -9.20 3.81 8.91
CA ASP A 44 -10.42 3.97 8.11
C ASP A 44 -11.13 5.29 8.46
N GLY A 45 -11.33 6.15 7.46
CA GLY A 45 -12.02 7.42 7.60
C GLY A 45 -11.13 8.63 7.93
N LEU A 46 -9.80 8.53 7.75
CA LEU A 46 -8.91 9.70 7.84
C LEU A 46 -9.45 10.83 6.94
N THR A 47 -9.58 12.04 7.48
CA THR A 47 -10.08 13.20 6.74
C THR A 47 -9.05 14.31 6.76
N ILE A 48 -8.64 14.77 5.58
CA ILE A 48 -7.69 15.87 5.38
C ILE A 48 -8.38 16.93 4.52
N GLY A 49 -8.60 18.12 5.08
CA GLY A 49 -9.42 19.16 4.48
C GLY A 49 -10.83 18.63 4.17
N ASN A 50 -11.23 18.71 2.90
CA ASN A 50 -12.53 18.22 2.42
C ASN A 50 -12.47 16.78 1.88
N ARG A 51 -11.33 16.09 2.01
CA ARG A 51 -11.14 14.74 1.45
C ARG A 51 -11.16 13.69 2.56
N ARG A 52 -12.14 12.80 2.50
CA ARG A 52 -12.19 11.58 3.30
C ARG A 52 -11.52 10.43 2.56
N PHE A 53 -10.60 9.76 3.21
CA PHE A 53 -9.96 8.56 2.72
C PHE A 53 -10.74 7.32 3.21
N GLY A 54 -10.78 6.29 2.37
CA GLY A 54 -11.18 4.95 2.81
C GLY A 54 -10.07 4.27 3.62
N PRO A 55 -10.05 2.95 3.74
CA PRO A 55 -9.05 2.23 4.53
C PRO A 55 -7.63 2.47 3.97
N LEU A 56 -6.79 3.14 4.77
CA LEU A 56 -5.38 3.41 4.50
C LEU A 56 -4.50 2.43 5.26
N SER A 57 -3.61 1.72 4.57
CA SER A 57 -2.61 0.88 5.23
C SER A 57 -1.61 1.76 5.96
N CYS A 58 -1.51 1.61 7.28
CA CYS A 58 -0.68 2.43 8.14
C CYS A 58 0.39 1.59 8.85
N PRO A 59 1.68 1.90 8.69
CA PRO A 59 2.74 1.38 9.54
C PRO A 59 2.45 1.70 11.02
N SER A 60 2.60 0.73 11.93
CA SER A 60 2.25 0.94 13.36
C SER A 60 3.02 2.05 14.04
N ASN A 61 4.27 2.23 13.62
CA ASN A 61 5.13 3.25 14.15
C ASN A 61 4.71 4.66 13.69
N LEU A 62 3.85 4.79 12.68
CA LEU A 62 3.39 6.11 12.20
C LEU A 62 2.09 6.55 12.87
N TYR A 63 1.17 5.63 13.20
CA TYR A 63 -0.15 5.98 13.73
C TYR A 63 -0.12 6.91 14.96
N PRO A 64 0.72 6.68 16.00
CA PRO A 64 0.76 7.54 17.19
C PRO A 64 1.17 9.00 16.92
N PHE A 65 1.76 9.26 15.75
CA PHE A 65 2.24 10.59 15.34
C PHE A 65 1.22 11.34 14.47
N PHE A 66 0.04 10.77 14.27
CA PHE A 66 -1.07 11.46 13.61
C PHE A 66 -1.80 12.37 14.61
N GLU A 67 -1.90 13.65 14.29
CA GLU A 67 -2.48 14.67 15.16
C GLU A 67 -3.63 15.39 14.44
N VAL A 68 -4.79 15.47 15.11
CA VAL A 68 -5.95 16.23 14.61
C VAL A 68 -5.66 17.72 14.71
N ASP A 69 -6.35 18.50 13.88
CA ASP A 69 -6.29 19.95 13.84
C ASP A 69 -4.95 20.56 13.41
N LYS A 70 -4.06 19.75 12.84
CA LYS A 70 -2.79 20.20 12.29
C LYS A 70 -2.76 20.17 10.77
N ASP A 71 -2.08 21.14 10.19
CA ASP A 71 -1.75 21.14 8.77
C ASP A 71 -0.72 20.05 8.48
N VAL A 72 -1.07 19.17 7.56
CA VAL A 72 -0.33 17.95 7.26
C VAL A 72 -0.11 17.77 5.78
N ILE A 73 1.06 17.23 5.42
CA ILE A 73 1.37 16.67 4.11
C ILE A 73 1.48 15.16 4.28
N LEU A 74 0.50 14.43 3.73
CA LEU A 74 0.46 12.97 3.74
C LEU A 74 1.05 12.41 2.45
N TYR A 75 2.13 11.65 2.57
CA TYR A 75 2.75 10.93 1.45
C TYR A 75 2.17 9.52 1.37
N THR A 76 1.64 9.16 0.21
CA THR A 76 0.94 7.89 0.00
C THR A 76 1.44 7.15 -1.23
N TRP A 77 1.15 5.85 -1.30
CA TRP A 77 1.27 5.05 -2.51
C TRP A 77 0.04 4.16 -2.67
N GLN A 78 -0.25 3.73 -3.89
CA GLN A 78 -1.36 2.81 -4.16
C GLN A 78 -0.83 1.38 -4.18
N HIS A 79 -1.41 0.52 -3.35
CA HIS A 79 -1.12 -0.90 -3.40
C HIS A 79 -1.91 -1.52 -4.57
N PRO A 80 -1.25 -2.09 -5.60
CA PRO A 80 -1.93 -2.55 -6.81
C PRO A 80 -2.81 -3.80 -6.57
N PHE A 81 -2.63 -4.46 -5.43
CA PHE A 81 -3.20 -5.79 -5.17
C PHE A 81 -4.21 -5.91 -4.05
N LEU A 82 -4.55 -4.81 -3.38
CA LEU A 82 -5.53 -4.86 -2.29
C LEU A 82 -6.95 -4.52 -2.78
N GLY A 83 -7.25 -4.96 -4.00
CA GLY A 83 -8.61 -5.12 -4.51
C GLY A 83 -9.16 -3.97 -5.36
N TRP A 84 -10.21 -4.31 -6.12
CA TRP A 84 -11.26 -3.37 -6.51
C TRP A 84 -11.72 -2.53 -5.31
N PRO A 85 -12.30 -1.34 -5.54
CA PRO A 85 -12.55 -0.34 -4.51
C PRO A 85 -13.02 -0.91 -3.16
N PRO A 86 -12.42 -0.45 -2.06
CA PRO A 86 -11.50 0.68 -2.00
C PRO A 86 -10.05 0.29 -2.35
N ILE A 87 -9.48 0.97 -3.35
CA ILE A 87 -8.05 0.91 -3.72
C ILE A 87 -7.25 1.18 -2.44
N ARG A 88 -6.63 0.15 -1.85
CA ARG A 88 -5.92 0.35 -0.58
C ARG A 88 -4.68 1.18 -0.83
N THR A 89 -4.60 2.26 -0.08
CA THR A 89 -3.55 3.27 -0.19
C THR A 89 -2.66 3.12 1.02
N GLY A 90 -1.37 2.89 0.81
CA GLY A 90 -0.38 2.81 1.88
C GLY A 90 0.17 4.19 2.23
N ILE A 91 0.35 4.44 3.51
CA ILE A 91 0.98 5.67 4.03
C ILE A 91 2.49 5.45 4.04
N ILE A 92 3.23 6.33 3.36
CA ILE A 92 4.70 6.36 3.38
C ILE A 92 5.19 7.19 4.55
N GLY A 93 4.54 8.32 4.80
CA GLY A 93 4.88 9.19 5.89
C GLY A 93 4.01 10.43 5.94
N VAL A 94 4.22 11.18 7.01
CA VAL A 94 3.42 12.34 7.38
C VAL A 94 4.36 13.49 7.75
N ALA A 95 4.10 14.70 7.26
CA ALA A 95 4.88 15.89 7.58
C ALA A 95 3.98 17.02 8.07
N TYR A 96 4.41 17.70 9.14
CA TYR A 96 3.78 18.87 9.74
C TYR A 96 4.66 20.10 9.45
N PRO A 97 4.45 20.79 8.32
CA PRO A 97 5.33 21.87 7.88
C PRO A 97 5.37 23.02 8.89
N GLY A 98 4.26 23.34 9.56
CA GLY A 98 4.18 24.41 10.56
C GLY A 98 5.09 24.20 11.78
N GLU A 99 5.47 22.95 12.07
CA GLU A 99 6.23 22.59 13.27
C GLU A 99 7.61 21.99 12.95
N LYS A 100 7.98 21.93 11.66
CA LYS A 100 9.20 21.27 11.19
C LYS A 100 9.35 19.83 11.73
N ARG A 101 8.23 19.09 11.83
CA ARG A 101 8.20 17.67 12.20
C ARG A 101 7.80 16.81 11.01
N ALA A 102 8.46 15.68 10.79
CA ALA A 102 8.09 14.73 9.75
C ALA A 102 8.46 13.32 10.18
N TYR A 103 7.60 12.35 9.86
CA TYR A 103 7.74 10.95 10.23
C TYR A 103 7.56 10.08 9.00
N VAL A 104 8.50 9.18 8.74
CA VAL A 104 8.50 8.29 7.57
C VAL A 104 8.63 6.84 7.98
N MET A 105 8.04 5.93 7.20
CA MET A 105 8.23 4.49 7.38
C MET A 105 9.70 4.09 7.35
N SER A 106 10.03 2.97 7.97
CA SER A 106 11.41 2.48 7.98
C SER A 106 11.83 1.95 6.61
N MET A 107 13.12 2.03 6.31
CA MET A 107 13.67 1.44 5.08
C MET A 107 13.43 -0.07 5.02
N SER A 108 13.41 -0.76 6.17
CA SER A 108 13.06 -2.18 6.25
C SER A 108 11.62 -2.46 5.82
N GLN A 109 10.66 -1.59 6.18
CA GLN A 109 9.27 -1.68 5.73
C GLN A 109 9.16 -1.42 4.22
N VAL A 110 9.91 -0.44 3.69
CA VAL A 110 9.99 -0.18 2.25
C VAL A 110 10.53 -1.40 1.52
N LEU A 111 11.64 -1.97 1.98
CA LEU A 111 12.27 -3.14 1.38
C LEU A 111 11.34 -4.36 1.42
N MET A 112 10.66 -4.61 2.53
CA MET A 112 9.68 -5.70 2.62
C MET A 112 8.55 -5.49 1.61
N GLY A 113 8.02 -4.27 1.48
CA GLY A 113 7.04 -3.92 0.45
C GLY A 113 7.57 -4.14 -0.97
N LEU A 114 8.81 -3.77 -1.25
CA LEU A 114 9.45 -3.99 -2.56
C LEU A 114 9.65 -5.48 -2.86
N VAL A 115 10.06 -6.29 -1.88
CA VAL A 115 10.22 -7.74 -2.04
C VAL A 115 8.88 -8.39 -2.36
N VAL A 116 7.82 -8.02 -1.63
CA VAL A 116 6.46 -8.51 -1.93
C VAL A 116 6.06 -8.12 -3.34
N LEU A 117 6.24 -6.85 -3.73
CA LEU A 117 5.91 -6.37 -5.08
C LEU A 117 6.78 -7.00 -6.18
N ALA A 118 8.01 -7.40 -5.89
CA ALA A 118 8.91 -8.07 -6.84
C ALA A 118 8.50 -9.53 -7.12
N LEU A 119 7.85 -10.19 -6.16
CA LEU A 119 7.29 -11.54 -6.32
C LEU A 119 5.90 -11.52 -6.96
N MET A 120 5.20 -10.38 -6.93
CA MET A 120 3.84 -10.25 -7.47
C MET A 120 3.69 -10.60 -8.97
N PRO A 121 4.62 -10.28 -9.89
CA PRO A 121 4.47 -10.65 -11.30
C PRO A 121 4.28 -12.15 -11.53
N LEU A 122 4.88 -12.99 -10.69
CA LEU A 122 4.71 -14.45 -10.76
C LEU A 122 3.27 -14.86 -10.44
N ILE A 123 2.67 -14.22 -9.44
CA ILE A 123 1.27 -14.45 -9.04
C ILE A 123 0.31 -13.78 -10.04
N TRP A 124 0.70 -12.64 -10.59
CA TRP A 124 -0.12 -11.85 -11.51
C TRP A 124 -0.15 -12.35 -12.94
N LEU A 125 0.74 -13.28 -13.28
CA LEU A 125 0.76 -13.89 -14.61
C LEU A 125 -0.60 -14.51 -14.95
N ILE A 126 -1.23 -15.20 -13.99
CA ILE A 126 -2.52 -15.87 -14.20
C ILE A 126 -3.64 -14.84 -14.50
N PRO A 127 -3.91 -13.83 -13.65
CA PRO A 127 -4.86 -12.76 -13.97
C PRO A 127 -4.51 -12.00 -15.26
N ALA A 128 -3.22 -11.75 -15.52
CA ALA A 128 -2.77 -11.06 -16.71
C ALA A 128 -3.16 -11.83 -17.98
N ILE A 129 -3.00 -13.16 -18.00
CA ILE A 129 -3.42 -14.01 -19.11
C ILE A 129 -4.94 -13.91 -19.33
N PHE A 130 -5.74 -13.97 -18.25
CA PHE A 130 -7.21 -13.86 -18.37
C PHE A 130 -7.66 -12.50 -18.89
N ILE A 131 -7.12 -11.40 -18.35
CA ILE A 131 -7.49 -10.04 -18.75
C ILE A 131 -7.03 -9.76 -20.18
N ALA A 132 -5.77 -10.07 -20.52
CA ALA A 132 -5.27 -9.89 -21.87
C ALA A 132 -6.01 -10.78 -22.87
N GLY A 133 -6.31 -12.03 -22.51
CA GLY A 133 -7.11 -12.94 -23.31
C GLY A 133 -8.52 -12.41 -23.58
N PHE A 134 -9.18 -11.84 -22.58
CA PHE A 134 -10.48 -11.20 -22.74
C PHE A 134 -10.41 -9.95 -23.64
N ILE A 135 -9.43 -9.07 -23.42
CA ILE A 135 -9.20 -7.89 -24.28
C ILE A 135 -8.97 -8.34 -25.73
N SER A 136 -8.22 -9.42 -25.92
CA SER A 136 -7.88 -9.93 -27.25
C SER A 136 -9.07 -10.59 -27.93
N LEU A 137 -9.93 -11.26 -27.17
CA LEU A 137 -11.20 -11.80 -27.66
C LEU A 137 -12.13 -10.68 -28.14
N VAL A 138 -12.25 -9.59 -27.38
CA VAL A 138 -13.15 -8.47 -27.68
C VAL A 138 -12.63 -7.61 -28.83
N LEU A 139 -11.33 -7.30 -28.84
CA LEU A 139 -10.71 -6.40 -29.80
C LEU A 139 -10.07 -7.14 -31.00
N ARG A 140 -10.10 -8.47 -31.01
CA ARG A 140 -9.45 -9.33 -32.02
C ARG A 140 -8.00 -8.96 -32.27
N THR A 141 -7.25 -8.73 -31.19
CA THR A 141 -5.84 -8.32 -31.30
C THR A 141 -4.96 -9.49 -31.76
N PRO A 142 -3.92 -9.23 -32.57
CA PRO A 142 -2.92 -10.23 -32.93
C PRO A 142 -2.19 -10.80 -31.71
N ASP A 143 -1.72 -12.05 -31.80
CA ASP A 143 -1.06 -12.75 -30.69
C ASP A 143 0.12 -11.98 -30.07
N GLY A 144 0.91 -11.29 -30.90
CA GLY A 144 2.01 -10.45 -30.44
C GLY A 144 1.55 -9.28 -29.56
N VAL A 145 0.38 -8.70 -29.84
CA VAL A 145 -0.23 -7.64 -29.03
C VAL A 145 -0.80 -8.21 -27.74
N THR A 146 -1.43 -9.38 -27.79
CA THR A 146 -1.94 -10.11 -26.62
C THR A 146 -0.82 -10.45 -25.63
N ALA A 147 0.32 -10.95 -26.13
CA ALA A 147 1.50 -11.25 -25.32
C ALA A 147 2.08 -9.98 -24.69
N PHE A 148 2.16 -8.88 -25.44
CA PHE A 148 2.61 -7.58 -24.93
C PHE A 148 1.67 -7.04 -23.83
N LEU A 149 0.35 -7.10 -24.03
CA LEU A 149 -0.64 -6.71 -23.03
C LEU A 149 -0.54 -7.57 -21.77
N THR A 150 -0.31 -8.87 -21.92
CA THR A 150 -0.10 -9.80 -20.80
C THR A 150 1.14 -9.39 -20.00
N ALA A 151 2.25 -9.10 -20.67
CA ALA A 151 3.48 -8.64 -20.04
C ALA A 151 3.28 -7.30 -19.31
N LEU A 152 2.60 -6.33 -19.92
CA LEU A 152 2.29 -5.05 -19.29
C LEU A 152 1.44 -5.21 -18.03
N ILE A 153 0.41 -6.06 -18.08
CA ILE A 153 -0.45 -6.31 -16.92
C ILE A 153 0.37 -7.01 -15.83
N ALA A 154 1.10 -8.08 -16.18
CA ALA A 154 1.93 -8.85 -15.25
C ALA A 154 3.01 -8.00 -14.57
N LEU A 155 3.58 -7.01 -15.28
CA LEU A 155 4.61 -6.11 -14.77
C LEU A 155 4.07 -4.85 -14.09
N SER A 156 2.77 -4.56 -14.16
CA SER A 156 2.14 -3.43 -13.47
C SER A 156 2.45 -3.31 -11.96
N PRO A 157 2.73 -4.40 -11.20
CA PRO A 157 3.12 -4.28 -9.79
C PRO A 157 4.45 -3.56 -9.58
N TRP A 158 5.37 -3.62 -10.56
CA TRP A 158 6.62 -2.87 -10.53
C TRP A 158 6.41 -1.36 -10.64
N ILE A 159 5.34 -0.92 -11.31
CA ILE A 159 4.98 0.51 -11.37
C ILE A 159 4.65 1.01 -9.96
N ALA A 160 3.92 0.23 -9.17
CA ALA A 160 3.63 0.58 -7.78
C ALA A 160 4.89 0.60 -6.90
N ALA A 161 5.81 -0.35 -7.12
CA ALA A 161 7.11 -0.37 -6.45
C ALA A 161 7.91 0.91 -6.76
N GLY A 162 7.94 1.32 -8.03
CA GLY A 162 8.55 2.58 -8.46
C GLY A 162 7.91 3.81 -7.82
N ILE A 163 6.57 3.88 -7.77
CA ILE A 163 5.84 4.97 -7.12
C ILE A 163 6.13 5.04 -5.61
N MET A 164 6.16 3.88 -4.94
CA MET A 164 6.48 3.80 -3.51
C MET A 164 7.88 4.34 -3.24
N LEU A 165 8.88 3.86 -3.98
CA LEU A 165 10.27 4.30 -3.83
C LEU A 165 10.42 5.79 -4.17
N PHE A 166 9.80 6.25 -5.26
CA PHE A 166 9.82 7.66 -5.66
C PHE A 166 9.24 8.58 -4.58
N ASN A 167 8.08 8.24 -4.02
CA ASN A 167 7.46 9.06 -2.98
C ASN A 167 8.23 8.99 -1.66
N TYR A 168 8.88 7.87 -1.34
CA TYR A 168 9.79 7.76 -0.20
C TYR A 168 11.01 8.68 -0.35
N VAL A 169 11.70 8.64 -1.50
CA VAL A 169 12.85 9.50 -1.80
C VAL A 169 12.43 10.97 -1.82
N ARG A 170 11.31 11.29 -2.47
CA ARG A 170 10.75 12.64 -2.51
C ARG A 170 10.47 13.19 -1.12
N MET A 171 9.88 12.38 -0.24
CA MET A 171 9.61 12.79 1.14
C MET A 171 10.91 13.09 1.89
N LYS A 172 11.91 12.21 1.81
CA LYS A 172 13.22 12.43 2.44
C LYS A 172 13.94 13.66 1.88
N GLY A 173 13.83 13.92 0.57
CA GLY A 173 14.40 15.10 -0.06
C GLY A 173 13.70 16.41 0.34
N ALA A 174 12.37 16.40 0.43
CA ALA A 174 11.58 17.57 0.84
C ALA A 174 11.66 17.84 2.36
N HIS A 175 11.84 16.80 3.17
CA HIS A 175 11.87 16.86 4.63
C HIS A 175 13.11 16.11 5.16
N PRO A 176 14.31 16.71 5.09
CA PRO A 176 15.55 16.05 5.53
C PRO A 176 15.57 15.75 7.04
N TYR A 177 14.75 16.47 7.82
CA TYR A 177 14.52 16.24 9.25
C TYR A 177 13.53 15.10 9.54
N ALA A 178 13.04 14.39 8.52
CA ALA A 178 12.08 13.30 8.71
C ALA A 178 12.70 12.14 9.48
N THR A 179 12.15 11.88 10.66
CA THR A 179 12.58 10.79 11.53
C THR A 179 11.82 9.51 11.21
N THR A 180 12.46 8.37 11.51
CA THR A 180 11.82 7.07 11.45
C THR A 180 11.42 6.71 12.87
N PRO A 181 10.12 6.76 13.24
CA PRO A 181 9.69 6.38 14.56
C PRO A 181 9.95 4.89 14.80
N VAL A 182 10.44 4.56 16.00
CA VAL A 182 10.79 3.21 16.45
C VAL A 182 9.56 2.52 17.01
#